data_AF-A0A064CM71-F1
#
_entry.id   AF-A0A064CM71-F1
#
_cell.length_a   1.000
_cell.length_b   1.000
_cell.length_c   1.000
_cell.angle_alpha   90.00
_cell.angle_beta   90.00
_cell.angle_gamma   90.00
#
_symmetry.space_group_name_H-M   'P 1'
#
loop_
_entity.id
_entity.type
_entity.pdbx_description
1 polymer ?
#
loop_
_entity_poly.entity_id
_entity_poly.type
_entity_poly.pdbx_seq_one_letter_code
_entity_poly.pdbx_strand_id
1 'polypeptide(L)'
;MLLEDPASSFAGGLAARVESTFTAGPPVRLTRQFPRPPMTRPIHPNDAAQAGRFAELMQAEIDDLEELIAVAQHRWTNRCDAGWGASRTPEPVLRLREKLKEVRRLQDALESRFGAD
;
A
#
# COMPACT_ATOMS: atom_id res chain seq x y z
N MET A 1 17.49 34.07 48.71
CA MET A 1 17.10 33.16 47.61
C MET A 1 18.39 32.55 47.11
N LEU A 2 18.75 31.35 47.57
CA LEU A 2 18.47 30.03 46.94
C LEU A 2 19.12 29.95 45.55
N LEU A 3 20.03 29.04 45.22
CA LEU A 3 20.66 27.93 45.92
C LEU A 3 21.94 27.57 45.11
N GLU A 4 22.95 27.02 45.77
CA GLU A 4 24.15 26.45 45.13
C GLU A 4 23.82 25.29 44.19
N ASP A 5 24.69 25.02 43.22
CA ASP A 5 24.70 23.72 42.54
C ASP A 5 26.15 23.17 42.51
N PRO A 6 26.47 22.18 43.36
CA PRO A 6 27.74 21.45 43.33
C PRO A 6 27.67 20.22 42.42
N ALA A 7 28.78 19.96 41.75
CA ALA A 7 29.02 18.74 40.98
C ALA A 7 28.77 17.47 41.83
N SER A 8 28.12 16.46 41.25
CA SER A 8 28.60 15.08 41.40
C SER A 8 28.07 14.10 40.36
N SER A 9 29.01 13.28 39.93
CA SER A 9 28.97 12.15 39.01
C SER A 9 27.90 11.10 39.34
N PHE A 10 27.28 10.52 38.31
CA PHE A 10 26.92 9.11 38.33
C PHE A 10 27.28 8.45 36.98
N ALA A 11 28.18 7.48 37.10
CA ALA A 11 28.60 6.58 36.06
C ALA A 11 27.61 5.42 35.87
N GLY A 12 27.70 4.75 34.71
CA GLY A 12 27.08 3.46 34.41
C GLY A 12 25.84 3.63 33.54
N GLY A 13 25.70 2.99 32.39
CA GLY A 13 26.31 1.78 31.88
C GLY A 13 25.27 1.12 30.98
N LEU A 14 25.72 0.42 29.92
CA LEU A 14 24.91 -0.30 28.92
C LEU A 14 24.20 0.55 27.85
N ALA A 15 24.97 1.33 27.09
CA ALA A 15 24.71 1.38 25.65
C ALA A 15 25.24 0.07 25.06
N ALA A 16 24.44 -1.00 25.16
CA ALA A 16 24.68 -2.22 24.41
C ALA A 16 24.51 -1.89 22.92
N ARG A 17 25.60 -1.42 22.29
CA ARG A 17 25.72 -1.36 20.85
C ARG A 17 25.71 -2.81 20.38
N VAL A 18 24.53 -3.32 20.00
CA VAL A 18 24.44 -4.50 19.16
C VAL A 18 25.03 -4.08 17.82
N GLU A 19 26.34 -4.29 17.68
CA GLU A 19 26.97 -4.30 16.37
C GLU A 19 26.39 -5.50 15.64
N SER A 20 25.38 -5.24 14.81
CA SER A 20 24.88 -6.21 13.86
C SER A 20 26.03 -6.56 12.93
N THR A 21 26.65 -7.72 13.16
CA THR A 21 27.65 -8.34 12.29
C THR A 21 27.04 -8.88 11.00
N PHE A 22 25.86 -8.38 10.60
CA PHE A 22 25.29 -8.68 9.30
C PHE A 22 26.14 -8.00 8.22
N THR A 23 27.15 -8.75 7.78
CA THR A 23 27.93 -8.40 6.61
C THR A 23 26.98 -8.58 5.43
N ALA A 24 26.51 -7.47 4.86
CA ALA A 24 25.66 -7.49 3.68
C ALA A 24 26.43 -8.15 2.53
N GLY A 25 26.18 -9.44 2.31
CA GLY A 25 26.66 -10.15 1.14
C GLY A 25 26.12 -9.48 -0.14
N PRO A 26 26.76 -9.70 -1.30
CA PRO A 26 26.28 -9.14 -2.55
C PRO A 26 24.82 -9.53 -2.79
N PRO A 27 23.97 -8.62 -3.31
CA PRO A 27 22.55 -8.89 -3.48
C PRO A 27 22.36 -10.12 -4.38
N VAL A 28 21.82 -11.19 -3.80
CA VAL A 28 21.46 -12.39 -4.55
C VAL A 28 20.35 -11.99 -5.51
N ARG A 29 20.65 -12.04 -6.81
CA ARG A 29 19.64 -11.82 -7.85
C ARG A 29 18.63 -12.96 -7.79
N LEU A 30 17.44 -12.70 -7.26
CA LEU A 30 16.27 -13.59 -7.33
C LEU A 30 15.78 -13.64 -8.80
N THR A 31 16.56 -14.27 -9.67
CA THR A 31 16.25 -14.48 -11.10
C THR A 31 15.42 -15.74 -11.34
N ARG A 32 15.09 -16.47 -10.27
CA ARG A 32 14.29 -17.69 -10.36
C ARG A 32 12.82 -17.30 -10.53
N GLN A 33 12.40 -17.16 -11.77
CA GLN A 33 10.98 -17.25 -12.09
C GLN A 33 10.50 -18.62 -11.65
N PHE A 34 9.65 -18.65 -10.63
CA PHE A 34 8.99 -19.88 -10.22
C PHE A 34 8.08 -20.32 -11.37
N PRO A 35 8.14 -21.60 -11.79
CA PRO A 35 7.21 -22.14 -12.77
C PRO A 35 5.80 -21.85 -12.25
N ARG A 36 5.00 -21.07 -12.99
CA ARG A 36 3.58 -20.94 -12.67
C ARG A 36 2.91 -22.23 -13.13
N PRO A 37 2.42 -23.08 -12.21
CA PRO A 37 1.64 -24.23 -12.63
C PRO A 37 0.42 -23.74 -13.43
N PRO A 38 -0.01 -24.48 -14.45
CA PRO A 38 -1.20 -24.11 -15.21
C PRO A 38 -2.40 -24.00 -14.24
N MET A 39 -3.26 -23.00 -14.46
CA MET A 39 -4.47 -22.76 -13.68
C MET A 39 -5.56 -23.82 -13.95
N THR A 40 -5.18 -25.08 -14.16
CA THR A 40 -6.10 -26.19 -14.44
C THR A 40 -6.38 -27.03 -13.19
N ARG A 41 -5.70 -26.76 -12.06
CA ARG A 41 -5.99 -27.44 -10.81
C ARG A 41 -7.41 -27.12 -10.33
N PRO A 42 -8.15 -28.10 -9.75
CA PRO A 42 -9.40 -27.85 -9.07
C PRO A 42 -9.26 -26.76 -8.01
N ILE A 43 -10.31 -25.96 -7.83
CA ILE A 43 -10.35 -24.92 -6.80
C ILE A 43 -10.53 -25.62 -5.44
N HIS A 44 -9.58 -25.40 -4.53
CA HIS A 44 -9.71 -25.90 -3.17
C HIS A 44 -10.72 -25.02 -2.41
N PRO A 45 -11.61 -25.57 -1.56
CA PRO A 45 -12.62 -24.78 -0.83
C PRO A 45 -12.03 -23.63 -0.02
N ASN A 46 -10.85 -23.83 0.57
CA ASN A 46 -10.13 -22.75 1.27
C ASN A 46 -9.68 -21.62 0.32
N ASP A 47 -9.20 -21.95 -0.89
CA ASP A 47 -8.80 -20.93 -1.87
C ASP A 47 -10.02 -20.10 -2.30
N ALA A 48 -11.19 -20.75 -2.47
CA ALA A 48 -12.45 -20.06 -2.76
C ALA A 48 -12.91 -19.15 -1.61
N ALA A 49 -12.85 -19.64 -0.36
CA ALA A 49 -13.19 -18.83 0.81
C ALA A 49 -12.26 -17.62 0.98
N GLN A 50 -10.96 -17.80 0.73
CA GLN A 50 -9.99 -16.70 0.73
C GLN A 50 -10.25 -15.70 -0.41
N ALA A 51 -10.57 -16.20 -1.62
CA ALA A 51 -10.94 -15.35 -2.74
C ALA A 51 -12.18 -14.48 -2.40
N GLY A 52 -13.19 -15.03 -1.75
CA GLY A 52 -14.35 -14.25 -1.27
C GLY A 52 -13.94 -13.09 -0.36
N ARG A 53 -13.04 -13.32 0.60
CA ARG A 53 -12.52 -12.25 1.48
C ARG A 53 -11.73 -11.19 0.72
N PHE A 54 -10.94 -11.60 -0.27
CA PHE A 54 -10.23 -10.64 -1.10
C PHE A 54 -11.17 -9.83 -1.99
N ALA A 55 -12.26 -10.43 -2.50
CA ALA A 55 -13.28 -9.71 -3.26
C ALA A 55 -13.96 -8.64 -2.39
N GLU A 56 -14.36 -8.97 -1.15
CA GLU A 56 -14.90 -8.01 -0.18
C GLU A 56 -13.92 -6.84 0.05
N LEU A 57 -12.63 -7.13 0.25
CA LEU A 57 -11.61 -6.12 0.46
C LEU A 57 -11.38 -5.23 -0.78
N MET A 58 -11.38 -5.82 -1.97
CA MET A 58 -11.22 -5.07 -3.22
C MET A 58 -12.41 -4.17 -3.49
N GLN A 59 -13.63 -4.61 -3.19
CA GLN A 59 -14.81 -3.76 -3.32
C GLN A 59 -14.75 -2.56 -2.38
N ALA A 60 -14.38 -2.78 -1.11
CA ALA A 60 -14.20 -1.69 -0.15
C ALA A 60 -13.13 -0.69 -0.62
N GLU A 61 -11.99 -1.18 -1.14
CA GLU A 61 -10.94 -0.32 -1.70
C GLU A 61 -11.42 0.45 -2.95
N ILE A 62 -12.28 -0.15 -3.79
CA ILE A 62 -12.88 0.54 -4.94
C ILE A 62 -13.77 1.69 -4.47
N ASP A 63 -14.64 1.44 -3.50
CA ASP A 63 -15.55 2.44 -2.95
C ASP A 63 -14.75 3.62 -2.37
N ASP A 64 -13.70 3.33 -1.58
CA ASP A 64 -12.80 4.34 -1.01
C ASP A 64 -12.09 5.15 -2.11
N LEU A 65 -11.57 4.49 -3.16
CA LEU A 65 -10.88 5.17 -4.26
C LEU A 65 -11.83 6.07 -5.07
N GLU A 66 -13.07 5.63 -5.29
CA GLU A 66 -14.09 6.43 -5.97
C GLU A 66 -14.44 7.69 -5.17
N GLU A 67 -14.61 7.58 -3.85
CA GLU A 67 -14.82 8.72 -2.98
C GLU A 67 -13.63 9.69 -3.04
N LEU A 68 -12.40 9.19 -2.89
CA LEU A 68 -11.19 10.00 -2.94
C LEU A 68 -11.04 10.74 -4.28
N ILE A 69 -11.35 10.07 -5.39
CA ILE A 69 -11.35 10.68 -6.73
C ILE A 69 -12.41 11.78 -6.80
N ALA A 70 -13.63 11.54 -6.31
CA ALA A 70 -14.71 12.52 -6.34
C ALA A 70 -14.34 13.77 -5.54
N VAL A 71 -13.83 13.60 -4.31
CA VAL A 71 -13.36 14.71 -3.46
C VAL A 71 -12.24 15.49 -4.13
N ALA A 72 -11.23 14.80 -4.69
CA ALA A 72 -10.10 15.44 -5.33
C ALA A 72 -10.51 16.19 -6.62
N GLN A 73 -11.41 15.61 -7.41
CA GLN A 73 -11.96 16.22 -8.62
C GLN A 73 -12.77 17.48 -8.26
N HIS A 74 -13.65 17.40 -7.27
CA HIS A 74 -14.43 18.55 -6.82
C HIS A 74 -13.54 19.71 -6.33
N ARG A 75 -12.53 19.42 -5.50
CA ARG A 75 -11.57 20.42 -5.03
C ARG A 75 -10.75 21.04 -6.17
N TRP A 76 -10.44 20.27 -7.22
CA TRP A 76 -9.73 20.80 -8.37
C TRP A 76 -10.63 21.69 -9.24
N THR A 77 -11.86 21.26 -9.51
CA THR A 77 -12.85 22.06 -10.25
C THR A 77 -13.09 23.40 -9.57
N ASN A 78 -13.35 23.41 -8.25
CA ASN A 78 -13.57 24.66 -7.50
C ASN A 78 -12.37 25.61 -7.58
N ARG A 79 -11.13 25.09 -7.61
CA ARG A 79 -9.93 25.93 -7.80
C ARG A 79 -9.83 26.49 -9.22
N CYS A 80 -10.20 25.70 -10.23
CA CYS A 80 -10.25 26.18 -11.61
C CYS A 80 -11.26 27.31 -11.77
N ASP A 81 -12.46 27.13 -11.22
CA ASP A 81 -13.54 28.12 -11.27
C ASP A 81 -13.16 29.42 -10.56
N ALA A 82 -12.37 29.32 -9.48
CA ALA A 82 -11.82 30.47 -8.78
C ALA A 82 -10.59 31.11 -9.46
N GLY A 83 -10.15 30.60 -10.62
CA GLY A 83 -9.00 31.11 -11.39
C GLY A 83 -7.63 30.68 -10.88
N TRP A 84 -7.56 29.80 -9.88
CA TRP A 84 -6.30 29.32 -9.25
C TRP A 84 -5.92 27.89 -9.67
N GLY A 85 -6.73 27.24 -10.51
CA GLY A 85 -6.55 25.87 -10.93
C GLY A 85 -5.64 25.72 -12.15
N ALA A 86 -4.80 24.69 -12.16
CA ALA A 86 -4.09 24.28 -13.36
C ALA A 86 -5.08 23.74 -14.41
N SER A 87 -4.81 24.04 -15.69
CA SER A 87 -5.65 23.58 -16.82
C SER A 87 -5.65 22.07 -17.00
N ARG A 88 -4.57 21.39 -16.60
CA ARG A 88 -4.44 19.93 -16.65
C ARG A 88 -4.90 19.30 -15.33
N THR A 89 -5.50 18.11 -15.43
CA THR A 89 -5.79 17.27 -14.27
C THR A 89 -4.55 17.06 -13.40
N PRO A 90 -4.64 17.33 -12.08
CA PRO A 90 -3.52 17.15 -11.16
C PRO A 90 -3.05 15.69 -11.11
N GLU A 91 -1.74 15.51 -11.01
CA GLU A 91 -1.10 14.21 -10.90
C GLU A 91 -1.70 13.31 -9.79
N PRO A 92 -2.07 13.80 -8.59
CA PRO A 92 -2.73 12.97 -7.60
C PRO A 92 -4.04 12.34 -8.07
N VAL A 93 -4.86 13.06 -8.85
CA VAL A 93 -6.13 12.54 -9.41
C VAL A 93 -5.84 11.46 -10.45
N LEU A 94 -4.82 11.66 -11.28
CA LEU A 94 -4.38 10.65 -12.26
C LEU A 94 -3.92 9.37 -11.57
N ARG A 95 -3.10 9.48 -10.53
CA ARG A 95 -2.62 8.31 -9.78
C ARG A 95 -3.74 7.54 -9.09
N LEU A 96 -4.74 8.23 -8.53
CA LEU A 96 -5.90 7.57 -7.95
C LEU A 96 -6.71 6.81 -9.01
N ARG A 97 -6.90 7.39 -10.20
CA ARG A 97 -7.58 6.71 -11.32
C ARG A 97 -6.83 5.48 -11.81
N GLU A 98 -5.51 5.54 -11.91
CA GLU A 98 -4.71 4.37 -12.29
C GLU A 98 -4.76 3.28 -11.21
N LYS A 99 -4.73 3.66 -9.93
CA LYS A 99 -4.92 2.71 -8.83
C LYS A 99 -6.30 2.04 -8.90
N LEU A 100 -7.37 2.80 -9.14
CA LEU A 100 -8.72 2.26 -9.30
C LEU A 100 -8.80 1.25 -10.45
N LYS A 101 -8.21 1.56 -11.61
CA LYS A 101 -8.14 0.62 -12.74
C LYS A 101 -7.42 -0.67 -12.37
N GLU A 102 -6.32 -0.57 -11.65
CA GLU A 102 -5.56 -1.75 -11.23
C GLU A 102 -6.33 -2.62 -10.25
N VAL A 103 -7.01 -2.03 -9.25
CA VAL A 103 -7.82 -2.79 -8.29
C VAL A 103 -8.97 -3.49 -8.99
N ARG A 104 -9.68 -2.80 -9.90
CA ARG A 104 -10.73 -3.42 -10.73
C ARG A 104 -10.19 -4.58 -11.56
N ARG A 105 -9.03 -4.41 -12.20
CA ARG A 105 -8.38 -5.49 -12.97
C ARG A 105 -8.05 -6.71 -12.10
N LEU A 106 -7.63 -6.49 -10.85
CA LEU A 106 -7.36 -7.56 -9.90
C LEU A 106 -8.64 -8.26 -9.44
N GLN A 107 -9.71 -7.50 -9.22
CA GLN A 107 -11.04 -8.03 -8.91
C GLN A 107 -11.57 -8.89 -10.05
N ASP A 108 -11.56 -8.37 -11.28
CA ASP A 108 -11.99 -9.09 -12.49
C ASP A 108 -11.20 -10.41 -12.65
N ALA A 109 -9.89 -10.39 -12.38
CA ALA A 109 -9.05 -11.58 -12.46
C ALA A 109 -9.37 -12.60 -11.36
N LEU A 110 -9.73 -12.13 -10.16
CA LEU A 110 -10.12 -12.99 -9.05
C LEU A 110 -11.50 -13.61 -9.30
N GLU A 111 -12.47 -12.82 -9.73
CA GLU A 111 -13.81 -13.26 -10.09
C GLU A 111 -13.79 -14.19 -11.30
N SER A 112 -13.00 -13.90 -12.34
CA SER A 112 -12.84 -14.83 -13.47
C SER A 112 -12.30 -16.19 -13.06
N ARG A 113 -11.56 -16.27 -11.96
CA ARG A 113 -10.95 -17.52 -11.48
C ARG A 113 -11.81 -18.26 -10.46
N PHE A 114 -12.49 -17.54 -9.57
CA PHE A 114 -13.19 -18.09 -8.40
C PHE A 114 -14.69 -17.77 -8.37
N GLY A 115 -15.14 -16.82 -9.19
CA GLY A 115 -16.55 -16.50 -9.42
C GLY A 115 -17.18 -17.55 -10.33
N ALA A 116 -17.59 -18.64 -9.71
CA ALA A 116 -18.52 -19.59 -10.30
C ALA A 116 -19.59 -19.86 -9.24
N ASP A 117 -20.67 -19.08 -9.34
CA ASP A 117 -22.01 -19.58 -9.04
C ASP A 117 -22.63 -20.08 -10.36
#